data_AF-A0A679K1I8-F1
#
_entry.id   AF-A0A679K1I8-F1
#
_cell.length_a   1.000
_cell.length_b   1.000
_cell.length_c   1.000
_cell.angle_alpha   90.00
_cell.angle_beta   90.00
_cell.angle_gamma   90.00
#
_symmetry.space_group_name_H-M   'P 1'
#
loop_
_entity.id
_entity.type
_entity.pdbx_description
1 polymer ?
#
loop_
_entity_poly.entity_id
_entity_poly.type
_entity_poly.pdbx_seq_one_letter_code
_entity_poly.pdbx_strand_id
1 'polypeptide(L)' 'MKQYVYLAKYHVLDAGFGYAEEKEGFVTVLARDANEAKDFAQNELEVEHPKAMVSVQVMQSIGY' A
#
# COMPACT_ATOMS: atom_id res chain seq x y z
N MET A 1 -7.34 4.69 -22.41
CA MET A 1 -7.78 4.21 -21.08
C MET A 1 -7.60 5.34 -20.08
N LYS A 2 -8.57 5.60 -19.20
CA LYS A 2 -8.43 6.62 -18.16
C LYS A 2 -7.70 6.00 -16.97
N GLN A 3 -6.77 6.73 -16.36
CA GLN A 3 -6.12 6.37 -15.10
C GLN A 3 -6.59 7.35 -14.02
N TYR A 4 -6.65 6.88 -12.79
CA TYR A 4 -7.04 7.65 -11.62
C TYR A 4 -5.93 7.56 -10.57
N VAL A 5 -5.82 8.59 -9.74
CA VAL A 5 -4.95 8.52 -8.56
C VAL A 5 -5.75 7.93 -7.42
N TYR A 6 -5.22 6.89 -6.79
CA TYR A 6 -5.80 6.23 -5.64
C TYR A 6 -4.96 6.51 -4.41
N LEU A 7 -5.62 6.89 -3.31
CA LEU A 7 -4.98 6.92 -2.01
C LEU A 7 -5.16 5.56 -1.34
N ALA A 8 -4.05 4.90 -1.03
CA ALA A 8 -4.01 3.64 -0.32
C ALA A 8 -3.38 3.84 1.06
N LYS A 9 -4.10 3.43 2.10
CA LYS A 9 -3.58 3.32 3.46
C LYS A 9 -2.94 1.95 3.61
N TYR A 10 -1.79 1.88 4.27
CA TYR A 10 -1.12 0.62 4.53
C TYR A 10 -0.72 0.47 5.98
N HIS A 11 -0.66 -0.79 6.42
CA HIS A 11 -0.12 -1.22 7.69
C HIS A 11 1.02 -2.20 7.43
N VAL A 12 2.17 -1.96 8.05
CA VAL A 12 3.34 -2.84 8.00
C VAL A 12 3.61 -3.30 9.43
N LEU A 13 3.56 -4.61 9.64
CA LEU A 13 4.00 -5.25 10.88
C LEU A 13 5.36 -5.90 10.63
N ASP A 14 6.43 -5.21 11.01
CA ASP A 14 7.80 -5.71 10.86
C ASP A 14 8.25 -6.37 12.17
N ALA A 15 8.57 -7.66 12.11
CA ALA A 15 9.09 -8.41 13.24
C ALA A 15 10.63 -8.31 13.27
N GLY A 16 11.14 -7.18 13.76
CA GLY A 16 12.57 -6.93 13.92
C GLY A 16 13.07 -7.24 15.33
N PHE A 17 14.18 -8.00 15.44
CA PHE A 17 14.98 -8.17 16.68
C PHE A 17 14.20 -8.32 18.01
N GLY A 18 13.09 -9.06 18.00
CA GLY A 18 12.32 -9.38 19.21
C GLY A 18 11.17 -8.42 19.55
N TYR A 19 10.88 -7.42 18.72
CA TYR A 19 9.72 -6.53 18.86
C TYR A 19 9.00 -6.38 17.51
N ALA A 20 7.66 -6.30 17.54
CA ALA A 20 6.88 -5.96 16.36
C ALA A 20 6.76 -4.43 16.28
N GLU A 21 7.24 -3.82 15.19
CA GLU A 21 7.03 -2.40 14.90
C GLU A 21 5.85 -2.28 13.94
N GLU A 22 4.77 -1.60 14.39
CA GLU A 22 3.63 -1.28 13.54
C GLU A 22 3.85 0.08 12.89
N LYS A 23 3.91 0.11 11.56
CA LYS A 23 3.98 1.33 10.77
C LYS A 23 2.69 1.49 9.99
N GLU A 24 2.07 2.66 10.14
CA GLU A 24 0.94 3.08 9.32
C GLU A 24 1.39 4.19 8.38
N GLY A 25 0.96 4.13 7.12
CA GLY A 25 1.28 5.15 6.13
C GLY A 25 0.25 5.24 5.02
N PHE A 26 0.47 6.22 4.13
CA PHE A 26 -0.33 6.43 2.94
C PHE A 26 0.56 6.46 1.71
N VAL A 27 0.09 5.85 0.62
CA VAL A 27 0.72 5.92 -0.70
C VAL A 27 -0.32 6.30 -1.75
N THR A 28 0.07 7.16 -2.68
CA THR A 28 -0.74 7.48 -3.86
C THR A 28 -0.28 6.65 -5.05
N VAL A 29 -1.22 5.94 -5.68
CA VAL A 29 -0.96 5.06 -6.82
C VAL A 29 -1.75 5.53 -8.04
N LEU A 30 -1.09 5.64 -9.19
CA LEU A 30 -1.76 5.87 -10.46
C LEU A 30 -2.16 4.53 -11.08
N ALA A 31 -3.46 4.25 -11.17
CA ALA A 31 -3.98 2.97 -11.67
C ALA A 31 -5.27 3.15 -12.46
N ARG A 32 -5.67 2.14 -13.24
CA ARG A 32 -6.93 2.15 -14.01
C ARG A 32 -8.13 1.88 -13.12
N ASP A 33 -7.95 1.09 -12.07
CA ASP A 33 -8.96 0.74 -11.08
C ASP A 33 -8.35 0.53 -9.69
N ALA A 34 -9.21 0.37 -8.69
CA ALA A 34 -8.80 0.21 -7.29
C ALA A 34 -8.08 -1.11 -7.01
N ASN A 35 -8.34 -2.18 -7.79
CA ASN A 35 -7.66 -3.46 -7.59
C ASN A 35 -6.22 -3.36 -8.08
N GLU A 36 -6.01 -2.78 -9.27
CA GLU A 36 -4.67 -2.51 -9.79
C GLU A 36 -3.88 -1.59 -8.85
N ALA A 37 -4.52 -0.57 -8.26
CA ALA A 37 -3.89 0.30 -7.26
C ALA A 37 -3.45 -0.47 -6.01
N LYS A 38 -4.31 -1.38 -5.53
CA LYS A 38 -4.03 -2.20 -4.35
C LYS A 38 -2.87 -3.15 -4.60
N ASP A 39 -2.90 -3.89 -5.72
CA ASP A 39 -1.88 -4.88 -6.06
C ASP A 39 -0.52 -4.22 -6.27
N PHE A 40 -0.49 -3.04 -6.91
CA PHE A 40 0.73 -2.27 -7.07
C PHE A 40 1.30 -1.80 -5.73
N ALA A 41 0.48 -1.15 -4.88
CA ALA A 41 0.91 -0.71 -3.56
C ALA A 41 1.41 -1.87 -2.68
N GLN A 42 0.70 -3.00 -2.70
CA GLN A 42 1.07 -4.19 -1.94
C GLN A 42 2.44 -4.72 -2.36
N ASN A 43 2.69 -4.84 -3.67
CA ASN A 43 3.95 -5.34 -4.19
C ASN A 43 5.14 -4.42 -3.86
N GLU A 44 4.97 -3.10 -4.05
CA GLU A 44 6.03 -2.13 -3.72
C GLU A 44 6.38 -2.17 -2.22
N LEU A 45 5.37 -2.24 -1.34
CA LEU A 45 5.57 -2.31 0.11
C LEU A 45 6.17 -3.64 0.57
N GLU A 46 5.84 -4.76 -0.08
CA GLU A 46 6.48 -6.06 0.19
C GLU A 46 7.94 -6.08 -0.26
N VAL A 47 8.30 -5.36 -1.33
CA VAL A 47 9.69 -5.17 -1.75
C VAL A 47 10.45 -4.28 -0.77
N GLU A 48 9.85 -3.21 -0.27
CA GLU A 48 10.45 -2.32 0.74
C GLU A 48 10.58 -3.01 2.11
N HIS A 49 9.63 -3.87 2.47
CA HIS A 49 9.55 -4.56 3.75
C HIS A 49 9.45 -6.09 3.60
N PRO A 50 10.50 -6.78 3.11
CA PRO A 50 10.44 -8.19 2.70
C PRO A 50 10.22 -9.20 3.84
N LYS A 51 10.29 -8.76 5.11
CA LYS A 51 10.04 -9.59 6.30
C LYS A 51 8.79 -9.15 7.07
N ALA A 52 8.08 -8.14 6.60
CA ALA A 52 6.93 -7.59 7.29
C ALA A 52 5.63 -8.12 6.70
N MET A 53 4.60 -8.20 7.55
CA MET A 53 3.24 -8.42 7.08
C MET A 53 2.66 -7.09 6.62
N VAL A 54 2.37 -6.97 5.33
CA VAL A 54 1.82 -5.75 4.71
C VAL A 54 0.32 -5.93 4.48
N SER A 55 -0.48 -4.93 4.85
CA SER A 55 -1.90 -4.87 4.52
C SER A 55 -2.24 -3.52 3.88
N VAL A 56 -2.80 -3.55 2.67
CA VAL A 56 -3.19 -2.35 1.92
C VAL A 56 -4.72 -2.24 1.81
N GLN A 57 -5.23 -1.05 2.12
CA GLN A 57 -6.61 -0.65 1.89
C GLN A 57 -6.67 0.59 0.98
N VAL A 58 -7.31 0.46 -0.18
CA VAL A 58 -7.56 1.58 -1.08
C VAL A 58 -8.78 2.36 -0.59
N MET A 59 -8.60 3.64 -0.27
CA MET A 59 -9.62 4.47 0.38
C MET A 59 -10.49 5.24 -0.60
N GLN A 60 -9.87 5.88 -1.60
CA GLN A 60 -10.58 6.75 -2.53
C GLN A 60 -9.79 6.96 -3.82
N SER A 61 -10.50 7.10 -4.95
CA SER A 61 -9.95 7.70 -6.16
C SER A 61 -9.98 9.22 -6.01
N ILE A 62 -8.83 9.86 -5.98
CA ILE A 62 -8.68 11.30 -6.12
C ILE A 62 -8.74 11.56 -7.63
N GLY A 63 -9.93 11.88 -8.14
CA GLY A 63 -10.12 12.22 -9.55
C GLY A 63 -9.43 13.54 -9.89
N TYR A 64 -8.81 13.59 -11.08
CA TYR A 64 -8.40 14.84 -11.74
C TYR A 64 -9.48 15.29 -12.73
#